data_AF-A0A933LT05-F1
#
_entry.id   AF-A0A933LT05-F1
#
_cell.length_a   1.000
_cell.length_b   1.000
_cell.length_c   1.000
_cell.angle_alpha   90.00
_cell.angle_beta   90.00
_cell.angle_gamma   90.00
#
_symmetry.space_group_name_H-M   'P 1'
#
loop_
_entity.id
_entity.type
_entity.pdbx_description
1 polymer ?
#
loop_
_entity_poly.entity_id
_entity_poly.type
_entity_poly.pdbx_seq_one_letter_code
_entity_poly.pdbx_strand_id
1 'polypeptide(L)'
;MAKRTEASPFNISFLDILSCALGGLLFILIFFLLQSALTEPDTSEADAAAERDRQEREALRKERENLTTELDLLRSRTAEKRAEAEKRAAESAQARAAFDSLRQAQTETQKVEQMRELADLEAARLRRRIEEVREEVKTLSDRSKVSVVKFLPRQGGGGSAGQVHHVVVSGEELVLYPGKEKVPVKNALDAGSKYRKLLERLASDRDRAMILWFRPSGFEHFQAIASAAIEAEVRFGWEPADEDWNIGEE
;
A
#
# COMPACT_ATOMS: atom_id res chain seq x y z
N MET A 1 -48.80 -126.62 -4.18
CA MET A 1 -50.26 -126.40 -4.29
C MET A 1 -50.52 -124.92 -4.56
N ALA A 2 -50.87 -124.57 -5.79
CA ALA A 2 -51.17 -123.20 -6.18
C ALA A 2 -52.70 -122.98 -6.10
N LYS A 3 -53.13 -122.02 -5.28
CA LYS A 3 -54.53 -121.61 -5.14
C LYS A 3 -54.90 -120.78 -6.37
N ARG A 4 -55.80 -121.30 -7.21
CA ARG A 4 -56.47 -120.53 -8.26
C ARG A 4 -57.49 -119.62 -7.57
N THR A 5 -57.28 -118.32 -7.65
CA THR A 5 -58.29 -117.31 -7.30
C THR A 5 -59.28 -117.23 -8.46
N GLU A 6 -60.53 -117.58 -8.19
CA GLU A 6 -61.65 -117.42 -9.12
C GLU A 6 -61.89 -115.92 -9.35
N ALA A 7 -61.71 -115.47 -10.59
CA ALA A 7 -62.03 -114.11 -10.98
C ALA A 7 -63.56 -113.96 -11.00
N SER A 8 -64.08 -113.14 -10.07
CA SER A 8 -65.48 -112.75 -10.03
C SER A 8 -65.87 -112.13 -11.37
N PRO A 9 -67.04 -112.47 -11.96
CA PRO A 9 -67.51 -111.90 -13.21
C PRO A 9 -67.79 -110.41 -13.00
N PHE A 10 -66.77 -109.60 -13.25
CA PHE A 10 -66.88 -108.16 -13.21
C PHE A 10 -67.91 -107.75 -14.27
N ASN A 11 -68.93 -107.00 -13.84
CA ASN A 11 -70.11 -106.64 -14.64
C ASN A 11 -69.74 -106.00 -15.98
N ILE A 12 -69.83 -106.76 -17.08
CA ILE A 12 -69.55 -106.29 -18.45
C ILE A 12 -70.45 -105.08 -18.79
N SER A 13 -71.67 -105.03 -18.26
CA SER A 13 -72.61 -103.91 -18.45
C SER A 13 -72.16 -102.59 -17.81
N PHE A 14 -71.33 -102.62 -16.75
CA PHE A 14 -70.80 -101.40 -16.14
C PHE A 14 -69.69 -100.78 -16.98
N LEU A 15 -68.91 -101.62 -17.65
CA LEU A 15 -67.81 -101.19 -18.53
C LEU A 15 -68.34 -100.48 -19.78
N ASP A 16 -69.52 -100.85 -20.26
CA ASP A 16 -70.17 -100.22 -21.43
C ASP A 16 -70.75 -98.83 -21.11
N ILE A 17 -71.30 -98.64 -19.91
CA ILE A 17 -71.75 -97.32 -19.44
C ILE A 17 -70.53 -96.40 -19.24
N LEU A 18 -69.43 -96.92 -18.68
CA LEU A 18 -68.20 -96.16 -18.51
C LEU A 18 -67.54 -95.79 -19.85
N SER A 19 -67.50 -96.70 -20.82
CA SER A 19 -66.93 -96.42 -22.15
C SER A 19 -67.74 -95.33 -22.87
N CYS A 20 -69.07 -95.38 -22.78
CA CYS A 20 -69.94 -94.36 -23.34
C CYS A 20 -69.75 -92.99 -22.66
N ALA A 21 -69.65 -92.96 -21.33
CA ALA A 21 -69.41 -91.72 -20.59
C ALA A 21 -68.04 -91.12 -20.89
N LEU A 22 -66.99 -91.95 -20.93
CA LEU A 22 -65.63 -91.54 -21.28
C LEU A 22 -65.58 -91.02 -22.72
N GLY A 23 -66.21 -91.72 -23.67
CA GLY A 23 -66.28 -91.32 -25.07
C GLY A 23 -66.97 -89.97 -25.26
N GLY A 24 -68.08 -89.74 -24.57
CA GLY A 24 -68.78 -88.45 -24.59
C GLY A 24 -67.93 -87.31 -24.03
N LEU A 25 -67.22 -87.55 -22.92
CA LEU A 25 -66.34 -86.54 -22.30
C LEU A 25 -65.14 -86.22 -23.21
N LEU A 26 -64.54 -87.24 -23.81
CA LEU A 26 -63.42 -87.11 -24.74
C LEU A 26 -63.85 -86.35 -26.01
N PHE A 27 -65.06 -86.59 -26.51
CA PHE A 27 -65.63 -85.84 -27.62
C PHE A 27 -65.83 -84.35 -27.28
N ILE A 28 -66.40 -84.04 -26.10
CA ILE A 28 -66.57 -82.66 -25.64
C ILE A 28 -65.22 -81.96 -25.51
N LEU A 29 -64.21 -82.64 -24.96
CA LEU A 29 -62.86 -82.09 -24.82
C LEU A 29 -62.22 -81.79 -26.19
N ILE A 30 -62.30 -82.72 -27.13
CA ILE A 30 -61.81 -82.52 -28.50
C ILE A 30 -62.55 -81.36 -29.17
N PHE A 31 -63.87 -81.30 -29.03
CA PHE A 31 -64.68 -80.22 -29.60
C PHE A 31 -64.28 -78.85 -29.04
N PHE A 32 -64.04 -78.75 -27.74
CA PHE A 32 -63.60 -77.52 -27.09
C PHE A 32 -62.19 -77.09 -27.53
N LEU A 33 -61.26 -78.05 -27.63
CA LEU A 33 -59.91 -77.79 -28.14
C LEU A 33 -59.96 -77.33 -29.61
N LEU A 34 -60.80 -77.97 -30.44
CA LEU A 34 -60.98 -77.59 -31.84
C LEU A 34 -61.61 -76.21 -31.97
N GLN A 35 -62.61 -75.87 -31.14
CA GLN A 35 -63.16 -74.51 -31.09
C GLN A 35 -62.10 -73.49 -30.66
N SER A 36 -61.28 -73.79 -29.65
CA SER A 36 -60.22 -72.87 -29.21
C SER A 36 -59.09 -72.69 -30.24
N ALA A 37 -58.82 -73.70 -31.06
CA ALA A 37 -57.81 -73.64 -32.12
C ALA A 37 -58.35 -72.96 -33.39
N LEU A 38 -59.66 -73.07 -33.66
CA LEU A 38 -60.32 -72.42 -34.80
C LEU A 38 -60.80 -71.00 -34.50
N THR A 39 -60.89 -70.62 -33.23
CA THR A 39 -61.10 -69.23 -32.84
C THR A 39 -59.77 -68.52 -33.00
N GLU A 40 -59.48 -68.07 -34.21
CA GLU A 40 -58.39 -67.12 -34.44
C GLU A 40 -58.60 -65.96 -33.46
N PRO A 41 -57.61 -65.62 -32.61
CA PRO A 41 -57.72 -64.45 -31.76
C PRO A 41 -58.04 -63.28 -32.66
N ASP A 42 -58.99 -62.44 -32.26
CA ASP A 42 -59.43 -61.29 -33.05
C ASP A 42 -58.25 -60.30 -33.18
N THR A 43 -57.36 -60.57 -34.13
CA THR A 43 -56.11 -59.82 -34.36
C THR A 43 -56.42 -58.37 -34.70
N SER A 44 -57.64 -58.10 -35.17
CA SER A 44 -58.13 -56.76 -35.43
C SER A 44 -58.13 -55.88 -34.18
N GLU A 45 -58.49 -56.40 -33.01
CA GLU A 45 -58.47 -55.61 -31.77
C GLU A 45 -57.04 -55.37 -31.27
N ALA A 46 -56.18 -56.38 -31.39
CA ALA A 46 -54.77 -56.28 -31.01
C ALA A 46 -54.00 -55.29 -31.90
N ASP A 47 -54.26 -55.30 -33.21
CA ASP A 47 -53.65 -54.36 -34.17
C ASP A 47 -54.16 -52.94 -33.94
N ALA A 48 -55.46 -52.75 -33.68
CA ALA A 48 -56.02 -51.45 -33.35
C ALA A 48 -55.46 -50.88 -32.04
N ALA A 49 -55.26 -51.72 -31.01
CA ALA A 49 -54.59 -51.31 -29.77
C ALA A 49 -53.13 -50.92 -30.01
N ALA A 50 -52.39 -51.70 -30.81
CA ALA A 50 -51.00 -51.40 -31.15
C ALA A 50 -50.87 -50.09 -31.94
N GLU A 51 -51.82 -49.75 -32.83
CA GLU A 51 -51.83 -48.47 -33.51
C GLU A 51 -52.10 -47.29 -32.57
N ARG A 52 -53.04 -47.42 -31.62
CA ARG A 52 -53.30 -46.38 -30.60
C ARG A 52 -52.07 -46.11 -29.75
N ASP A 53 -51.41 -47.17 -29.29
CA ASP A 53 -50.17 -47.06 -28.51
C ASP A 53 -49.05 -46.37 -29.31
N ARG A 54 -48.94 -46.65 -30.62
CA ARG A 54 -47.98 -45.97 -31.50
C ARG A 54 -48.30 -44.49 -31.63
N GLN A 55 -49.56 -44.14 -31.85
CA GLN A 55 -50.01 -42.74 -31.95
C GLN A 55 -49.78 -41.97 -30.65
N GLU A 56 -50.07 -42.58 -29.50
CA GLU A 56 -49.83 -41.98 -28.19
C GLU A 56 -48.33 -41.74 -27.93
N ARG A 57 -47.48 -42.73 -28.25
CA ARG A 57 -46.02 -42.58 -28.13
C ARG A 57 -45.47 -41.50 -29.04
N GLU A 58 -45.98 -41.37 -30.25
CA GLU A 58 -45.60 -40.29 -31.16
C GLU A 58 -46.06 -38.92 -30.66
N ALA A 59 -47.26 -38.82 -30.10
CA ALA A 59 -47.77 -37.59 -29.51
C ALA A 59 -46.92 -37.15 -28.30
N LEU A 60 -46.64 -38.07 -27.37
CA LEU A 60 -45.78 -37.82 -26.21
C LEU A 60 -44.35 -37.47 -26.62
N ARG A 61 -43.83 -38.08 -27.69
CA ARG A 61 -42.51 -37.74 -28.22
C ARG A 61 -42.47 -36.29 -28.73
N LYS A 62 -43.47 -35.87 -29.50
CA LYS A 62 -43.59 -34.49 -29.99
C LYS A 62 -43.74 -33.50 -28.83
N GLU A 63 -44.54 -33.83 -27.82
CA GLU A 63 -44.69 -33.01 -26.63
C GLU A 63 -43.37 -32.84 -25.88
N ARG A 64 -42.62 -33.93 -25.68
CA ARG A 64 -41.29 -33.88 -25.07
C ARG A 64 -40.30 -33.03 -25.87
N GLU A 65 -40.30 -33.14 -27.19
CA GLU A 65 -39.45 -32.33 -28.08
C GLU A 65 -39.80 -30.84 -27.97
N ASN A 66 -41.09 -30.50 -27.91
CA ASN A 66 -41.57 -29.12 -27.71
C ASN A 66 -41.14 -28.57 -26.33
N LEU A 67 -41.36 -29.32 -25.25
CA LEU A 67 -40.96 -28.93 -23.90
C LEU A 67 -39.44 -28.77 -23.77
N THR A 68 -38.66 -29.62 -24.44
CA THR A 68 -37.19 -29.49 -24.45
C THR A 68 -36.77 -28.20 -25.14
N THR A 69 -37.39 -27.88 -26.27
CA THR A 69 -37.14 -26.64 -27.01
C THR A 69 -37.54 -25.40 -26.19
N GLU A 70 -38.66 -25.46 -25.47
CA GLU A 70 -39.11 -24.39 -24.58
C GLU A 70 -38.16 -24.20 -23.39
N LEU A 71 -37.69 -25.28 -22.76
CA LEU A 71 -36.71 -25.22 -21.68
C LEU A 71 -35.40 -24.60 -22.14
N ASP A 72 -34.92 -24.94 -23.34
CA ASP A 72 -33.69 -24.37 -23.88
C ASP A 72 -33.85 -22.87 -24.21
N LEU A 73 -35.02 -22.46 -24.72
CA LEU A 73 -35.35 -21.05 -24.92
C LEU A 73 -35.43 -20.27 -23.59
N LEU A 74 -36.00 -20.85 -22.55
CA LEU A 74 -36.04 -20.22 -21.23
C LEU A 74 -34.65 -20.13 -20.61
N ARG A 75 -33.82 -21.16 -20.77
CA ARG A 75 -32.42 -21.15 -20.33
C ARG A 75 -31.61 -20.06 -21.04
N SER A 76 -31.74 -19.90 -22.36
CA SER A 76 -31.05 -18.83 -23.08
C SER A 76 -31.50 -17.45 -22.61
N ARG A 77 -32.81 -17.21 -22.48
CA ARG A 77 -33.35 -15.94 -21.96
C ARG A 77 -32.87 -15.62 -20.54
N THR A 78 -32.82 -16.62 -19.65
CA THR A 78 -32.33 -16.41 -18.28
C THR A 78 -30.83 -16.13 -18.25
N ALA A 79 -30.04 -16.77 -19.11
CA ALA A 79 -28.62 -16.49 -19.26
C ALA A 79 -28.38 -15.06 -19.79
N GLU A 80 -29.12 -14.63 -20.81
CA GLU A 80 -29.07 -13.26 -21.34
C GLU A 80 -29.43 -12.23 -20.28
N LYS A 81 -30.49 -12.46 -19.51
CA LYS A 81 -30.90 -11.55 -18.43
C LYS A 81 -29.88 -11.48 -17.30
N ARG A 82 -29.21 -12.59 -16.97
CA ARG A 82 -28.11 -12.61 -16.00
C ARG A 82 -26.90 -11.83 -16.52
N ALA A 83 -26.50 -12.04 -17.78
CA ALA A 83 -25.41 -11.28 -18.39
C ALA A 83 -25.71 -9.77 -18.45
N GLU A 84 -26.96 -9.39 -18.77
CA GLU A 84 -27.39 -8.00 -18.75
C GLU A 84 -27.35 -7.41 -17.32
N ALA A 85 -27.80 -8.15 -16.31
CA ALA A 85 -27.75 -7.74 -14.92
C ALA A 85 -26.31 -7.59 -14.40
N GLU A 86 -25.41 -8.52 -14.75
CA GLU A 86 -23.99 -8.45 -14.40
C GLU A 86 -23.31 -7.24 -15.05
N LYS A 87 -23.60 -6.97 -16.33
CA LYS A 87 -23.08 -5.78 -17.02
C LYS A 87 -23.54 -4.49 -16.33
N ARG A 88 -24.84 -4.37 -16.02
CA ARG A 88 -25.38 -3.21 -15.29
C ARG A 88 -24.79 -3.09 -13.88
N ALA A 89 -24.58 -4.21 -13.18
CA ALA A 89 -23.94 -4.21 -11.87
C ALA A 89 -22.50 -3.69 -11.96
N ALA A 90 -21.73 -4.15 -12.96
CA ALA A 90 -20.37 -3.67 -13.21
C ALA A 90 -20.33 -2.18 -13.55
N GLU A 91 -21.20 -1.70 -14.45
CA GLU A 91 -21.33 -0.27 -14.78
C GLU A 91 -21.68 0.57 -13.54
N SER A 92 -22.60 0.09 -12.70
CA SER A 92 -22.97 0.78 -11.46
C SER A 92 -21.83 0.81 -10.43
N ALA A 93 -21.03 -0.25 -10.35
CA ALA A 93 -19.87 -0.31 -9.47
C ALA A 93 -18.78 0.66 -9.95
N GLN A 94 -18.53 0.75 -11.26
CA GLN A 94 -17.63 1.74 -11.84
C GLN A 94 -18.10 3.18 -11.58
N ALA A 95 -19.40 3.45 -11.75
CA ALA A 95 -19.98 4.77 -11.48
C ALA A 95 -19.83 5.17 -10.00
N ARG A 96 -20.02 4.23 -9.06
CA ARG A 96 -19.80 4.45 -7.62
C ARG A 96 -18.33 4.74 -7.32
N ALA A 97 -17.41 3.94 -7.86
CA ALA A 97 -15.97 4.18 -7.68
C ALA A 97 -15.54 5.56 -8.22
N ALA A 98 -16.07 5.97 -9.38
CA ALA A 98 -15.82 7.30 -9.93
C ALA A 98 -16.36 8.41 -9.01
N PHE A 99 -17.57 8.25 -8.46
CA PHE A 99 -18.16 9.21 -7.52
C PHE A 99 -17.35 9.33 -6.22
N ASP A 100 -16.90 8.20 -5.66
CA ASP A 100 -16.07 8.20 -4.45
C ASP A 100 -14.72 8.90 -4.69
N SER A 101 -14.12 8.71 -5.87
CA SER A 101 -12.87 9.39 -6.24
C SER A 101 -13.06 10.91 -6.36
N LEU A 102 -14.17 11.37 -6.93
CA LEU A 102 -14.53 12.79 -7.00
C LEU A 102 -14.74 13.38 -5.61
N ARG A 103 -15.41 12.63 -4.72
CA ARG A 103 -15.64 13.05 -3.34
C ARG A 103 -14.32 13.20 -2.57
N GLN A 104 -13.38 12.26 -2.75
CA GLN A 104 -12.05 12.35 -2.15
C GLN A 104 -11.30 13.58 -2.68
N ALA A 105 -11.27 13.80 -3.99
CA ALA A 105 -10.65 14.97 -4.60
C ALA A 105 -11.24 16.30 -4.08
N GLN A 106 -12.56 16.38 -3.88
CA GLN A 106 -13.19 17.54 -3.26
C GLN A 106 -12.73 17.76 -1.81
N THR A 107 -12.65 16.70 -1.01
CA THR A 107 -12.16 16.82 0.37
C THR A 107 -10.70 17.23 0.45
N GLU A 108 -9.86 16.76 -0.47
CA GLU A 108 -8.45 17.18 -0.57
C GLU A 108 -8.34 18.64 -0.98
N THR A 109 -9.14 19.08 -1.95
CA THR A 109 -9.19 20.48 -2.38
C THR A 109 -9.58 21.40 -1.23
N GLN A 110 -10.61 21.02 -0.45
CA GLN A 110 -11.03 21.76 0.75
C GLN A 110 -9.93 21.81 1.82
N LYS A 111 -9.20 20.71 2.04
CA LYS A 111 -8.07 20.69 2.99
C LYS A 111 -6.93 21.60 2.54
N VAL A 112 -6.61 21.61 1.24
CA VAL A 112 -5.58 22.49 0.68
C VAL A 112 -6.00 23.96 0.82
N GLU A 113 -7.27 24.28 0.59
CA GLU A 113 -7.81 25.63 0.77
C GLU A 113 -7.74 26.06 2.24
N GLN A 114 -8.15 25.21 3.18
CA GLN A 114 -8.01 25.45 4.62
C GLN A 114 -6.55 25.63 5.07
N MET A 115 -5.62 24.81 4.57
CA MET A 115 -4.19 24.97 4.86
C MET A 115 -3.65 26.29 4.31
N ARG A 116 -4.10 26.71 3.13
CA ARG A 116 -3.70 27.99 2.54
C ARG A 116 -4.20 29.17 3.37
N GLU A 117 -5.45 29.14 3.82
CA GLU A 117 -5.99 30.17 4.72
C GLU A 117 -5.20 30.25 6.04
N LEU A 118 -4.87 29.10 6.65
CA LEU A 118 -4.04 29.06 7.85
C LEU A 118 -2.64 29.61 7.61
N ALA A 119 -2.00 29.23 6.50
CA ALA A 119 -0.68 29.75 6.13
C ALA A 119 -0.71 31.27 5.89
N ASP A 120 -1.76 31.80 5.27
CA ASP A 120 -1.93 33.24 5.04
C ASP A 120 -2.11 33.99 6.37
N LEU A 121 -2.86 33.42 7.33
CA LEU A 121 -3.01 33.98 8.68
C LEU A 121 -1.68 33.97 9.46
N GLU A 122 -0.92 32.88 9.39
CA GLU A 122 0.40 32.79 10.01
C GLU A 122 1.40 33.75 9.38
N ALA A 123 1.42 33.85 8.05
CA ALA A 123 2.26 34.81 7.33
C ALA A 123 1.92 36.25 7.73
N ALA A 124 0.64 36.59 7.86
CA ALA A 124 0.21 37.90 8.33
C ALA A 124 0.66 38.16 9.78
N ARG A 125 0.60 37.16 10.67
CA ARG A 125 1.08 37.26 12.06
C ARG A 125 2.58 37.47 12.13
N LEU A 126 3.36 36.70 11.36
CA LEU A 126 4.82 36.84 11.29
C LEU A 126 5.23 38.22 10.75
N ARG A 127 4.55 38.72 9.71
CA ARG A 127 4.79 40.07 9.19
C ARG A 127 4.60 41.15 10.26
N ARG A 128 3.54 41.06 11.08
CA ARG A 128 3.35 41.99 12.21
C ARG A 128 4.47 41.91 13.23
N ARG A 129 4.93 40.69 13.57
CA ARG A 129 6.01 40.50 14.54
C ARG A 129 7.35 41.02 14.02
N ILE A 130 7.64 40.83 12.73
CA ILE A 130 8.85 41.38 12.09
C ILE A 130 8.85 42.90 12.18
N GLU A 131 7.71 43.55 11.89
CA GLU A 131 7.62 45.02 11.97
C GLU A 131 7.77 45.54 13.41
N GLU A 132 7.16 44.85 14.38
CA GLU A 132 7.30 45.16 15.81
C GLU A 132 8.77 45.05 16.27
N VAL A 133 9.44 43.94 15.94
CA VAL A 133 10.86 43.74 16.25
C VAL A 133 11.74 44.78 15.55
N ARG A 134 11.38 45.17 14.32
CA ARG A 134 12.13 46.19 13.57
C ARG A 134 12.06 47.56 14.25
N GLU A 135 10.90 47.94 14.75
CA GLU A 135 10.75 49.16 15.54
C GLU A 135 11.48 49.06 16.88
N GLU A 136 11.42 47.92 17.58
CA GLU A 136 12.23 47.69 18.80
C GLU A 136 13.73 47.86 18.52
N VAL A 137 14.26 47.24 17.46
CA VAL A 137 15.66 47.36 17.06
C VAL A 137 16.02 48.80 16.73
N LYS A 138 15.14 49.56 16.07
CA LYS A 138 15.37 50.98 15.79
C LYS A 138 15.44 51.80 17.08
N THR A 139 14.54 51.58 18.03
CA THR A 139 14.60 52.26 19.34
C THR A 139 15.84 51.88 20.15
N LEU A 140 16.29 50.62 20.08
CA LEU A 140 17.51 50.16 20.70
C LEU A 140 18.75 50.74 20.02
N SER A 141 18.76 50.84 18.69
CA SER A 141 19.84 51.48 17.92
C SER A 141 19.96 52.97 18.24
N ASP A 142 18.84 53.68 18.37
CA ASP A 142 18.83 55.10 18.73
C ASP A 142 19.29 55.33 20.18
N ARG A 143 18.97 54.38 21.09
CA ARG A 143 19.48 54.35 22.47
C ARG A 143 20.94 53.92 22.54
N SER A 144 21.36 53.02 21.65
CA SER A 144 22.74 52.58 21.49
C SER A 144 23.45 53.45 20.45
N LYS A 145 23.56 54.75 20.72
CA LYS A 145 24.79 55.49 20.39
C LYS A 145 25.95 54.99 21.27
N VAL A 146 26.09 53.67 21.36
CA VAL A 146 27.31 53.03 21.83
C VAL A 146 28.23 53.16 20.63
N SER A 147 29.19 54.06 20.77
CA SER A 147 30.35 54.14 19.88
C SER A 147 30.85 52.71 19.64
N VAL A 148 30.67 52.19 18.44
CA VAL A 148 31.43 51.03 17.98
C VAL A 148 32.87 51.49 18.05
N VAL A 149 33.58 51.07 19.09
CA VAL A 149 35.01 51.31 19.25
C VAL A 149 35.68 50.44 18.21
N LYS A 150 35.75 50.96 16.99
CA LYS A 150 36.67 50.50 15.96
C LYS A 150 38.06 50.79 16.52
N PHE A 151 38.73 49.79 17.07
CA PHE A 151 40.13 49.90 17.43
C PHE A 151 40.91 50.12 16.13
N LEU A 152 41.10 51.38 15.75
CA LEU A 152 42.11 51.76 14.79
C LEU A 152 43.46 51.57 15.49
N PRO A 153 44.38 50.77 14.94
CA PRO A 153 45.75 50.78 15.42
C PRO A 153 46.25 52.22 15.31
N ARG A 154 46.62 52.78 16.46
CA ARG A 154 47.13 54.15 16.56
C ARG A 154 48.50 54.18 15.89
N GLN A 155 48.54 54.40 14.57
CA GLN A 155 49.77 54.81 13.89
C GLN A 155 50.22 56.14 14.50
N GLY A 156 51.41 56.16 15.10
CA GLY A 156 52.09 57.40 15.46
C GLY A 156 51.92 57.86 16.91
N GLY A 157 52.34 57.05 17.87
CA GLY A 157 52.64 57.53 19.22
C GLY A 157 53.64 56.61 19.90
N GLY A 158 54.90 57.05 20.01
CA GLY A 158 56.04 56.30 20.56
C GLY A 158 55.97 55.98 22.05
N GLY A 159 54.90 55.32 22.49
CA GLY A 159 54.91 54.45 23.67
C GLY A 159 55.17 53.03 23.20
N SER A 160 55.86 52.21 24.00
CA SER A 160 56.23 50.83 23.68
C SER A 160 55.08 50.10 22.99
N ALA A 161 55.23 49.80 21.69
CA ALA A 161 54.23 49.09 20.92
C ALA A 161 53.94 47.77 21.63
N GLY A 162 52.76 47.65 22.23
CA GLY A 162 52.32 46.41 22.84
C GLY A 162 52.46 45.30 21.82
N GLN A 163 53.11 44.19 22.19
CA GLN A 163 53.35 43.09 21.26
C GLN A 163 52.00 42.50 20.86
N VAL A 164 51.59 42.75 19.61
CA VAL A 164 50.39 42.17 19.02
C VAL A 164 50.75 40.81 18.45
N HIS A 165 50.03 39.78 18.89
CA HIS A 165 50.13 38.44 18.35
C HIS A 165 49.04 38.23 17.30
N HIS A 166 49.41 37.67 16.16
CA HIS A 166 48.42 37.34 15.14
C HIS A 166 48.15 35.84 15.13
N VAL A 167 46.87 35.47 15.05
CA VAL A 167 46.44 34.09 14.91
C VAL A 167 45.57 33.99 13.66
N VAL A 168 45.96 33.13 12.72
CA VAL A 168 45.21 32.92 11.48
C VAL A 168 44.46 31.59 11.58
N VAL A 169 43.15 31.62 11.40
CA VAL A 169 42.27 30.43 11.31
C VAL A 169 42.07 30.09 9.83
N SER A 170 42.59 28.95 9.38
CA SER A 170 42.53 28.52 7.98
C SER A 170 42.30 27.01 7.90
N GLY A 171 41.17 26.60 7.34
CA GLY A 171 40.77 25.19 7.29
C GLY A 171 40.82 24.54 8.67
N GLU A 172 41.45 23.36 8.76
CA GLU A 172 41.63 22.65 10.03
C GLU A 172 42.88 23.08 10.82
N GLU A 173 43.53 24.20 10.49
CA GLU A 173 44.77 24.66 11.14
C GLU A 173 44.67 26.10 11.69
N LEU A 174 45.36 26.35 12.80
CA LEU A 174 45.69 27.67 13.30
C LEU A 174 47.15 27.97 13.04
N VAL A 175 47.46 29.17 12.59
CA VAL A 175 48.85 29.65 12.44
C VAL A 175 49.10 30.76 13.43
N LEU A 176 50.04 30.54 14.35
CA LEU A 176 50.40 31.48 15.42
C LEU A 176 51.64 32.30 15.03
N TYR A 177 51.53 33.62 14.99
CA TYR A 177 52.63 34.55 14.72
C TYR A 177 53.17 35.18 16.02
N PRO A 178 54.48 35.53 16.09
CA PRO A 178 55.47 35.56 14.99
C PRO A 178 56.11 34.21 14.60
N GLY A 179 55.86 33.12 15.34
CA GLY A 179 56.54 31.83 15.14
C GLY A 179 56.11 31.01 13.92
N LYS A 180 55.07 31.43 13.19
CA LYS A 180 54.40 30.67 12.12
C LYS A 180 54.07 29.23 12.55
N GLU A 181 53.75 29.05 13.83
CA GLU A 181 53.51 27.72 14.38
C GLU A 181 52.13 27.23 13.97
N LYS A 182 52.07 26.07 13.33
CA LYS A 182 50.81 25.43 12.95
C LYS A 182 50.27 24.56 14.08
N VAL A 183 48.99 24.74 14.40
CA VAL A 183 48.27 23.98 15.42
C VAL A 183 46.98 23.44 14.79
N PRO A 184 46.78 22.12 14.71
CA PRO A 184 45.50 21.57 14.26
C PRO A 184 44.36 22.06 15.15
N VAL A 185 43.27 22.55 14.55
CA VAL A 185 42.11 23.10 15.27
C VAL A 185 41.53 22.08 16.26
N LYS A 186 41.47 20.80 15.87
CA LYS A 186 41.00 19.70 16.71
C LYS A 186 41.71 19.63 18.06
N ASN A 187 42.99 20.01 18.10
CA ASN A 187 43.83 19.96 19.31
C ASN A 187 44.11 21.37 19.87
N ALA A 188 43.58 22.42 19.23
CA ALA A 188 43.90 23.79 19.59
C ALA A 188 43.34 24.17 20.98
N LEU A 189 42.27 23.53 21.43
CA LEU A 189 41.63 23.84 22.71
C LEU A 189 42.06 22.92 23.85
N ASP A 190 42.86 21.88 23.56
CA ASP A 190 43.34 20.91 24.54
C ASP A 190 44.21 21.56 25.61
N ALA A 191 44.15 21.00 26.83
CA ALA A 191 45.02 21.39 27.93
C ALA A 191 46.50 21.21 27.52
N GLY A 192 47.23 22.31 27.38
CA GLY A 192 48.64 22.30 26.99
C GLY A 192 48.92 22.48 25.50
N SER A 193 47.88 22.70 24.68
CA SER A 193 48.06 23.10 23.28
C SER A 193 48.88 24.39 23.17
N LYS A 194 49.55 24.60 22.03
CA LYS A 194 50.30 25.83 21.78
C LYS A 194 49.39 27.07 21.80
N TYR A 195 48.15 26.94 21.36
CA TYR A 195 47.16 28.02 21.37
C TYR A 195 46.72 28.36 22.81
N ARG A 196 46.42 27.36 23.66
CA ARG A 196 46.11 27.59 25.08
C ARG A 196 47.27 28.25 25.83
N LYS A 197 48.51 27.79 25.59
CA LYS A 197 49.72 28.42 26.16
C LYS A 197 49.93 29.86 25.69
N LEU A 198 49.56 30.17 24.45
CA LEU A 198 49.57 31.53 23.94
C LEU A 198 48.52 32.38 24.69
N LEU A 199 47.30 31.89 24.83
CA LEU A 199 46.23 32.60 25.57
C LEU A 199 46.63 32.87 27.02
N GLU A 200 47.16 31.87 27.74
CA GLU A 200 47.66 32.04 29.12
C GLU A 200 48.73 33.12 29.22
N ARG A 201 49.67 33.14 28.27
CA ARG A 201 50.73 34.15 28.22
C ARG A 201 50.15 35.55 27.97
N LEU A 202 49.20 35.68 27.06
CA LEU A 202 48.55 36.95 26.74
C LEU A 202 47.66 37.45 27.88
N ALA A 203 46.97 36.54 28.57
CA ALA A 203 46.16 36.86 29.75
C ALA A 203 47.02 37.40 30.91
N SER A 204 48.25 36.89 31.05
CA SER A 204 49.18 37.34 32.09
C SER A 204 49.78 38.73 31.87
N ASP A 205 49.72 39.27 30.66
CA ASP A 205 50.35 40.55 30.28
C ASP A 205 49.34 41.49 29.62
N ARG A 206 48.89 42.50 30.38
CA ARG A 206 47.83 43.43 29.94
C ARG A 206 48.23 44.36 28.78
N ASP A 207 49.52 44.45 28.50
CA ASP A 207 50.06 45.26 27.40
C ASP A 207 50.14 44.47 26.08
N ARG A 208 49.80 43.18 26.09
CA ARG A 208 49.70 42.35 24.89
C ARG A 208 48.28 42.24 24.39
N ALA A 209 48.15 42.11 23.09
CA ALA A 209 46.87 41.90 22.42
C ALA A 209 47.00 40.82 21.35
N MET A 210 45.87 40.26 20.94
CA MET A 210 45.77 39.32 19.84
C MET A 210 44.90 39.87 18.71
N ILE A 211 45.27 39.62 17.46
CA ILE A 211 44.37 39.80 16.32
C ILE A 211 44.10 38.43 15.71
N LEU A 212 42.83 38.04 15.72
CA LEU A 212 42.36 36.80 15.13
C LEU A 212 41.91 37.05 13.69
N TRP A 213 42.70 36.57 12.75
CA TRP A 213 42.36 36.56 11.33
C TRP A 213 41.62 35.27 11.01
N PHE A 214 40.50 35.34 10.31
CA PHE A 214 39.82 34.14 9.84
C PHE A 214 39.65 34.17 8.33
N ARG A 215 40.02 33.06 7.70
CA ARG A 215 39.81 32.83 6.27
C ARG A 215 38.46 32.14 6.05
N PRO A 216 37.86 32.25 4.85
CA PRO A 216 36.62 31.54 4.52
C PRO A 216 36.69 30.04 4.86
N SER A 217 37.82 29.39 4.59
CA SER A 217 38.03 27.97 4.91
C SER A 217 37.98 27.63 6.40
N GLY A 218 38.27 28.58 7.29
CA GLY A 218 38.33 28.39 8.74
C GLY A 218 37.10 28.89 9.49
N PHE A 219 36.07 29.37 8.79
CA PHE A 219 34.92 30.06 9.40
C PHE A 219 34.17 29.21 10.43
N GLU A 220 34.00 27.91 10.15
CA GLU A 220 33.30 26.98 11.06
C GLU A 220 33.97 26.85 12.42
N HIS A 221 35.27 27.13 12.50
CA HIS A 221 36.07 27.02 13.72
C HIS A 221 36.28 28.35 14.42
N PHE A 222 36.04 29.48 13.74
CA PHE A 222 36.27 30.81 14.26
C PHE A 222 35.60 31.05 15.62
N GLN A 223 34.33 30.67 15.74
CA GLN A 223 33.57 30.92 16.97
C GLN A 223 34.19 30.22 18.18
N ALA A 224 34.59 28.96 18.05
CA ALA A 224 35.19 28.21 19.15
C ALA A 224 36.54 28.81 19.58
N ILE A 225 37.35 29.25 18.62
CA ILE A 225 38.66 29.86 18.87
C ILE A 225 38.51 31.25 19.52
N ALA A 226 37.57 32.05 19.04
CA ALA A 226 37.24 33.37 19.61
C ALA A 226 36.68 33.24 21.03
N SER A 227 35.75 32.31 21.26
CA SER A 227 35.21 32.02 22.59
C SER A 227 36.30 31.65 23.58
N ALA A 228 37.27 30.81 23.18
CA ALA A 228 38.39 30.45 24.05
C ALA A 228 39.27 31.67 24.42
N ALA A 229 39.43 32.63 23.52
CA ALA A 229 40.16 33.87 23.80
C ALA A 229 39.40 34.79 24.77
N ILE A 230 38.08 34.90 24.61
CA ILE A 230 37.20 35.63 25.53
C ILE A 230 37.25 35.01 26.94
N GLU A 231 37.11 33.68 27.03
CA GLU A 231 37.16 32.94 28.29
C GLU A 231 38.50 33.09 29.01
N ALA A 232 39.59 33.23 28.26
CA ALA A 232 40.92 33.48 28.80
C ALA A 232 41.17 34.96 29.17
N GLU A 233 40.17 35.83 29.04
CA GLU A 233 40.27 37.28 29.28
C GLU A 233 41.37 37.98 28.43
N VAL A 234 41.68 37.42 27.27
CA VAL A 234 42.67 38.00 26.36
C VAL A 234 42.07 39.20 25.64
N ARG A 235 42.81 40.32 25.60
CA ARG A 235 42.46 41.45 24.74
C ARG A 235 42.64 41.05 23.29
N PHE A 236 41.56 40.87 22.55
CA PHE A 236 41.63 40.52 21.13
C PHE A 236 40.71 41.35 20.26
N GLY A 237 41.11 41.48 19.00
CA GLY A 237 40.27 41.90 17.88
C GLY A 237 40.21 40.79 16.83
N TRP A 238 39.33 40.94 15.85
CA TRP A 238 39.25 40.00 14.74
C TRP A 238 39.05 40.73 13.42
N GLU A 239 39.62 40.19 12.35
CA GLU A 239 39.48 40.70 11.00
C GLU A 239 39.31 39.55 10.00
N PRO A 240 38.40 39.68 9.01
CA PRO A 240 38.34 38.72 7.91
C PRO A 240 39.60 38.85 7.04
N ALA A 241 40.11 37.71 6.57
CA ALA A 241 41.23 37.66 5.65
C ALA A 241 40.86 36.85 4.40
N ASP A 242 41.36 37.27 3.24
CA ASP A 242 41.24 36.48 2.01
C ASP A 242 42.03 35.16 2.15
N GLU A 243 41.65 34.14 1.37
CA GLU A 243 42.29 32.81 1.47
C GLU A 243 43.80 32.86 1.19
N ASP A 244 44.21 33.74 0.27
CA ASP A 244 45.61 33.96 -0.13
C ASP A 244 46.31 35.06 0.67
N TRP A 245 45.64 35.66 1.65
CA TRP A 245 46.21 36.75 2.44
C TRP A 245 47.35 36.27 3.35
N ASN A 246 48.46 37.00 3.35
CA ASN A 246 49.63 36.71 4.17
C ASN A 246 50.00 37.92 5.02
N ILE A 247 50.34 37.67 6.29
CA ILE A 247 50.93 38.68 7.17
C ILE A 247 52.31 38.96 6.61
N GLY A 248 52.49 40.13 5.98
CA GLY A 248 53.76 40.54 5.39
C GLY A 248 54.92 40.27 6.34
N GLU A 249 56.00 39.70 5.82
CA GLU A 249 57.23 39.50 6.60
C GLU A 249 57.83 40.88 6.88
N GLU A 250 57.64 41.39 8.10
CA GLU A 250 58.53 42.39 8.69
C GLU A 250 59.72 41.71 9.38
#